data_AF-A0A820KJ08-F1
#
_entry.id   AF-A0A820KJ08-F1
#
_cell.length_a   1.000
_cell.length_b   1.000
_cell.length_c   1.000
_cell.angle_alpha   90.00
_cell.angle_beta   90.00
_cell.angle_gamma   90.00
#
_symmetry.space_group_name_H-M   'P 1'
#
loop_
_entity.id
_entity.type
_entity.pdbx_description
1 polymer ?
#
loop_
_entity_poly.entity_id
_entity_poly.type
_entity_poly.pdbx_seq_one_letter_code
_entity_poly.pdbx_strand_id
1 'polypeptide(L)' 'MSSSSSSTAELIIVVSQQYTIYISFLILFSGIFGHISNIFVLTRLKIFHRNPSTFYLIAESIVDLLQMMISCTFRMAV' A
#
# COMPACT_ATOMS: atom_id res chain seq x y z
N MET A 1 -24.71 -8.27 -35.26
CA MET A 1 -23.79 -7.15 -34.98
C MET A 1 -23.62 -6.97 -33.47
N SER A 2 -23.03 -7.96 -32.79
CA SER A 2 -22.88 -7.97 -31.32
C SER A 2 -21.53 -8.53 -30.85
N SER A 3 -20.57 -8.71 -31.76
CA SER A 3 -19.27 -9.36 -31.48
C SER A 3 -18.11 -8.39 -31.20
N SER A 4 -18.20 -7.09 -31.55
CA SER A 4 -17.10 -6.13 -31.31
C SER A 4 -17.13 -5.50 -29.90
N SER A 5 -18.30 -5.42 -29.27
CA SER A 5 -18.45 -4.89 -27.90
C SER A 5 -17.90 -5.86 -26.85
N SER A 6 -18.05 -7.17 -27.09
CA SER A 6 -17.50 -8.23 -26.23
C SER A 6 -15.97 -8.17 -26.16
N SER A 7 -15.28 -8.03 -27.31
CA SER A 7 -13.82 -7.98 -27.34
C SER A 7 -13.26 -6.69 -26.73
N THR A 8 -13.98 -5.56 -26.88
CA THR A 8 -13.59 -4.29 -26.28
C THR A 8 -13.74 -4.32 -24.76
N ALA A 9 -14.83 -4.88 -24.25
CA ALA A 9 -15.05 -5.02 -22.80
C ALA A 9 -14.01 -5.94 -22.15
N GLU A 10 -13.67 -7.05 -22.80
CA GLU A 10 -12.65 -7.99 -22.34
C GLU A 10 -11.26 -7.33 -22.29
N LEU A 11 -10.90 -6.55 -23.32
CA LEU A 11 -9.65 -5.81 -23.35
C LEU A 11 -9.57 -4.74 -22.24
N ILE A 12 -10.67 -4.05 -21.95
CA ILE A 12 -10.74 -3.08 -20.84
C ILE A 12 -10.49 -3.79 -19.50
N ILE A 13 -11.07 -4.97 -19.28
CA ILE A 13 -10.88 -5.73 -18.03
C ILE A 13 -9.41 -6.11 -17.88
N VAL A 14 -8.78 -6.68 -18.91
CA VAL A 14 -7.37 -7.10 -18.87
C VAL A 14 -6.44 -5.91 -18.58
N VAL A 15 -6.65 -4.79 -19.28
CA VAL A 15 -5.85 -3.57 -19.06
C VAL A 15 -6.08 -3.02 -17.66
N SER A 16 -7.32 -3.02 -17.17
CA SER A 16 -7.64 -2.54 -15.82
C SER A 16 -7.00 -3.39 -14.72
N GLN A 17 -6.93 -4.71 -14.89
CA GLN A 17 -6.25 -5.61 -13.96
C GLN A 17 -4.75 -5.35 -13.96
N GLN A 18 -4.14 -5.17 -15.13
CA GLN A 18 -2.72 -4.85 -15.24
C GLN A 18 -2.37 -3.52 -14.56
N TYR A 19 -3.16 -2.47 -14.76
CA TYR A 19 -3.00 -1.20 -14.06
C TYR A 19 -3.17 -1.35 -12.54
N THR A 20 -4.17 -2.12 -12.10
CA THR A 20 -4.43 -2.37 -10.68
C THR A 20 -3.22 -3.02 -10.01
N ILE A 21 -2.59 -4.00 -10.67
CA ILE A 21 -1.37 -4.67 -10.17
C ILE A 21 -0.21 -3.67 -10.05
N TYR A 22 0.09 -2.89 -11.11
CA TYR A 22 1.19 -1.92 -11.08
C TYR A 22 1.01 -0.84 -10.01
N ILE A 23 -0.18 -0.26 -9.92
CA ILE A 23 -0.48 0.76 -8.90
C ILE A 23 -0.41 0.15 -7.50
N SER A 24 -0.88 -1.09 -7.31
CA SER A 24 -0.79 -1.78 -6.01
C SER A 24 0.67 -2.00 -5.59
N PHE A 25 1.55 -2.39 -6.51
CA PHE A 25 2.98 -2.48 -6.22
C PHE A 25 3.60 -1.12 -5.88
N LEU A 26 3.29 -0.06 -6.62
CA LEU A 26 3.79 1.28 -6.33
C LEU A 26 3.36 1.75 -4.93
N ILE A 27 2.09 1.58 -4.59
CA ILE A 27 1.55 1.90 -3.26
C ILE A 27 2.29 1.08 -2.20
N LEU A 28 2.49 -0.22 -2.44
CA LEU A 28 3.20 -1.11 -1.52
C LEU A 28 4.62 -0.61 -1.24
N PHE A 29 5.42 -0.37 -2.27
CA PHE A 29 6.79 0.11 -2.12
C PHE A 29 6.85 1.49 -1.46
N SER A 30 6.00 2.43 -1.88
CA SER A 30 5.99 3.78 -1.30
C SER A 30 5.56 3.77 0.17
N GLY A 31 4.55 2.98 0.53
CA GLY A 31 4.06 2.92 1.91
C GLY A 31 5.04 2.20 2.84
N ILE A 32 5.64 1.09 2.39
CA ILE A 32 6.70 0.41 3.15
C ILE A 32 7.85 1.39 3.45
N PHE A 33 8.32 2.10 2.43
CA PHE A 33 9.41 3.05 2.60
C PHE A 33 9.03 4.21 3.51
N GLY A 34 7.81 4.73 3.37
CA GLY A 34 7.28 5.82 4.21
C GLY A 34 7.19 5.44 5.68
N HIS A 35 6.55 4.31 6.01
CA HIS A 35 6.39 3.87 7.40
C HIS A 35 7.73 3.44 8.02
N ILE A 36 8.62 2.76 7.27
CA ILE A 36 9.97 2.44 7.77
C ILE A 36 10.75 3.73 8.06
N SER A 37 10.69 4.72 7.18
CA SER A 37 11.34 6.02 7.39
C SER A 37 10.77 6.72 8.62
N ASN A 38 9.45 6.68 8.82
CA ASN A 38 8.79 7.27 9.98
C ASN A 38 9.24 6.59 11.28
N ILE A 39 9.22 5.25 11.33
CA ILE A 39 9.72 4.49 12.48
C ILE A 39 11.19 4.81 12.74
N PHE A 40 12.02 4.89 11.70
CA PHE A 40 13.44 5.23 11.84
C PHE A 40 13.65 6.62 12.43
N VAL A 41 12.95 7.64 11.92
CA VAL A 41 13.03 9.03 12.42
C VAL A 41 12.54 9.11 13.87
N LEU A 42 11.36 8.55 14.16
CA LEU A 42 10.76 8.57 15.49
C LEU A 42 11.60 7.80 16.52
N THR A 43 12.31 6.74 16.12
CA THR A 43 13.18 5.96 17.00
C THR A 43 14.55 6.62 17.21
N ARG A 44 15.11 7.28 16.19
CA ARG A 44 16.47 7.84 16.24
C ARG A 44 16.56 9.25 16.81
N LEU A 45 15.54 10.10 16.61
CA LEU A 45 15.59 11.48 17.08
C LEU A 45 15.32 11.54 18.59
N LYS A 46 16.34 11.96 19.36
CA LYS A 46 16.25 12.16 20.82
C LYS A 46 15.13 13.13 21.24
N ILE A 47 14.73 14.03 20.33
CA ILE A 47 13.63 14.98 20.52
C ILE A 47 12.30 14.26 20.74
N PHE A 48 12.11 13.10 20.10
CA PHE A 48 10.85 12.37 20.12
C PHE A 48 10.73 11.36 21.28
N HIS A 49 11.83 10.96 21.92
CA HIS A 49 11.84 9.98 23.03
C HIS A 49 11.06 10.41 24.27
N ARG A 50 10.90 11.72 24.49
CA ARG A 50 10.24 12.24 25.68
C ARG A 50 8.74 12.48 25.47
N ASN A 51 8.24 12.29 24.24
CA ASN A 51 6.84 12.55 23.91
C ASN A 51 6.08 11.23 23.80
N PRO A 52 5.05 10.98 24.64
CA PRO A 52 4.25 9.75 24.57
C PRO A 52 3.55 9.58 23.22
N SER A 53 3.26 10.67 22.50
CA SER A 53 2.68 10.64 21.15
C SER A 53 3.59 9.91 20.14
N THR A 54 4.91 9.93 20.34
CA THR A 54 5.86 9.22 19.47
C THR A 54 5.64 7.72 19.50
N PHE A 55 5.36 7.15 20.68
CA PHE A 55 5.11 5.72 20.81
C PHE A 55 3.82 5.32 20.08
N TYR A 56 2.79 6.15 20.17
CA TYR A 56 1.55 5.95 19.42
C TYR A 56 1.80 5.96 17.91
N LEU A 57 2.54 6.96 17.41
CA LEU A 57 2.87 7.06 15.99
C LEU A 57 3.70 5.89 15.47
N ILE A 58 4.60 5.33 16.29
CA ILE A 58 5.35 4.12 15.94
C ILE A 58 4.40 2.92 15.87
N ALA A 59 3.52 2.74 16.85
CA ALA A 59 2.57 1.64 16.88
C ALA A 59 1.59 1.72 15.70
N GLU A 60 1.06 2.90 15.41
CA GLU A 60 0.21 3.20 14.24
C GLU A 60 0.95 2.86 12.94
N SER A 61 2.20 3.29 12.78
CA SER A 61 3.00 2.97 11.59
C SER A 61 3.23 1.46 11.41
N ILE A 62 3.32 0.68 12.50
CA ILE A 62 3.44 -0.78 12.43
C ILE A 62 2.11 -1.42 12.01
N VAL A 63 0.98 -0.94 12.56
CA VAL A 63 -0.36 -1.43 12.20
C VAL A 63 -0.66 -1.13 10.73
N ASP A 64 -0.35 0.08 10.26
CA ASP A 64 -0.53 0.46 8.85
C ASP A 64 0.29 -0.41 7.91
N LEU A 65 1.54 -0.74 8.27
CA LEU A 65 2.37 -1.69 7.53
C LEU A 65 1.71 -3.07 7.42
N LEU A 66 1.18 -3.60 8.53
CA LEU A 66 0.49 -4.90 8.54
C LEU A 66 -0.78 -4.84 7.68
N GLN A 67 -1.57 -3.78 7.81
CA GLN A 67 -2.79 -3.60 7.04
C GLN A 67 -2.51 -3.50 5.54
N MET A 68 -1.48 -2.75 5.14
CA MET A 68 -1.04 -2.70 3.74
C MET A 68 -0.64 -4.07 3.19
N MET A 69 0.11 -4.87 3.96
CA MET A 69 0.51 -6.22 3.54
C MET A 69 -0.70 -7.14 3.35
N ILE A 70 -1.68 -7.07 4.25
CA ILE A 70 -2.92 -7.86 4.16
C ILE A 70 -3.76 -7.42 2.96
N SER A 71 -3.99 -6.10 2.79
CA SER A 71 -4.75 -5.57 1.65
C SER A 71 -4.09 -5.89 0.31
N CYS A 72 -2.76 -5.87 0.23
CA CYS A 72 -2.04 -6.28 -0.97
C CYS A 72 -2.20 -7.78 -1.25
N THR A 73 -2.10 -8.62 -0.22
CA THR A 73 -2.29 -10.08 -0.36
C THR A 73 -3.70 -10.40 -0.84
N PHE A 74 -4.71 -9.72 -0.28
CA PHE A 74 -6.09 -9.86 -0.71
C PHE A 74 -6.30 -9.45 -2.18
N ARG A 75 -5.73 -8.30 -2.59
CA ARG A 75 -5.81 -7.82 -3.98
C ARG A 75 -5.08 -8.68 -5.01
N MET A 76 -4.08 -9.44 -4.59
CA MET A 76 -3.36 -10.38 -5.47
C MET A 76 -4.03 -11.77 -5.51
N ALA A 77 -4.84 -12.10 -4.51
CA ALA A 77 -5.57 -13.37 -4.42
C ALA A 77 -6.95 -13.33 -5.11
N VAL A 78 -7.52 -12.13 -5.30
CA VAL A 78 -8.74 -11.85 -6.06
C VAL A 78 -8.40 -11.57 -7.52
#